data_AF-A0A2N5KBS1-F1
#
_entry.id   AF-A0A2N5KBS1-F1
#
_cell.length_a   1.000
_cell.length_b   1.000
_cell.length_c   1.000
_cell.angle_alpha   90.00
_cell.angle_beta   90.00
_cell.angle_gamma   90.00
#
_symmetry.space_group_name_H-M   'P 1'
#
loop_
_entity.id
_entity.type
_entity.pdbx_description
1 polymer ?
#
loop_
_entity_poly.entity_id
_entity_poly.type
_entity_poly.pdbx_seq_one_letter_code
_entity_poly.pdbx_strand_id
1 'polypeptide(L)'
;MHEIDLPVAVSLNDCDSVTTMMSELISRRRFRDALVIGQHHQCWHEDNHEDCEHLHFWFQMSLVNRLLVRDEDAHQCHLRAKQCPGYDQLIEGDFVRDYCLAMIRRGKLATAYELLLEARDLHGNDPNRMAALLMAEGRLKYAAQEYTAADELFVSANLAWYELGHRADRQWIANNRFHWLKATTLLDQRGISAYLYFQILESEKSWKRKLAAWLMYNLGKPGVKLVERFM
;
A
#
# COMPACT_ATOMS: atom_id res chain seq x y z
N MET A 1 21.11 -21.09 11.79
CA MET A 1 19.72 -21.08 11.29
C MET A 1 18.85 -20.42 12.34
N HIS A 2 18.42 -19.18 12.11
CA HIS A 2 17.36 -18.59 12.93
C HIS A 2 16.02 -19.10 12.37
N GLU A 3 15.26 -19.82 13.18
CA GLU A 3 13.87 -20.16 12.84
C GLU A 3 13.08 -18.87 12.67
N ILE A 4 12.61 -18.63 11.46
CA ILE A 4 11.69 -17.54 11.17
C ILE A 4 10.33 -18.04 11.65
N ASP A 5 9.81 -17.40 12.69
CA ASP A 5 8.43 -17.58 13.15
C ASP A 5 7.49 -16.99 12.08
N LEU A 6 7.17 -17.82 11.08
CA LEU A 6 6.27 -17.49 9.99
C LEU A 6 4.83 -17.65 10.49
N PRO A 7 3.98 -16.61 10.40
CA PRO A 7 2.59 -16.73 10.77
C PRO A 7 1.86 -17.60 9.75
N VAL A 8 1.48 -18.81 10.16
CA VAL A 8 0.67 -19.79 9.38
C VAL A 8 1.46 -20.42 8.22
N ALA A 9 1.18 -21.70 7.92
CA ALA A 9 1.78 -22.45 6.81
C ALA A 9 1.45 -21.78 5.47
N VAL A 10 2.28 -20.81 5.06
CA VAL A 10 2.18 -20.18 3.75
C VAL A 10 2.85 -21.09 2.74
N SER A 11 2.11 -21.41 1.68
CA SER A 11 2.64 -22.19 0.58
C SER A 11 3.67 -21.34 -0.17
N LEU A 12 4.95 -21.72 -0.07
CA LEU A 12 6.05 -21.02 -0.74
C LEU A 12 6.04 -21.23 -2.26
N ASN A 13 5.11 -22.00 -2.81
CA ASN A 13 4.90 -22.18 -4.25
C ASN A 13 3.81 -21.26 -4.83
N ASP A 14 3.11 -20.49 -4.00
CA ASP A 14 2.06 -19.57 -4.45
C ASP A 14 2.55 -18.12 -4.42
N CYS A 15 2.70 -17.54 -5.62
CA CYS A 15 3.18 -16.18 -5.81
C CYS A 15 2.31 -15.13 -5.09
N ASP A 16 0.98 -15.31 -5.11
CA ASP A 16 0.04 -14.37 -4.50
C ASP A 16 0.18 -14.36 -2.98
N SER A 17 0.22 -15.55 -2.38
CA SER A 17 0.39 -15.72 -0.93
C SER A 17 1.73 -15.17 -0.45
N VAL A 18 2.82 -15.46 -1.17
CA VAL A 18 4.15 -14.95 -0.83
C VAL A 18 4.19 -13.42 -0.94
N THR A 19 3.67 -12.85 -2.03
CA THR A 19 3.60 -11.39 -2.23
C THR A 19 2.82 -10.70 -1.12
N THR A 20 1.68 -11.27 -0.72
CA THR A 20 0.85 -10.75 0.38
C THR A 20 1.62 -10.78 1.70
N MET A 21 2.30 -11.89 2.00
CA MET A 21 3.08 -12.03 3.23
C MET A 21 4.28 -11.07 3.26
N MET A 22 4.99 -10.91 2.13
CA MET A 22 6.06 -9.91 2.02
C MET A 22 5.55 -8.50 2.30
N SER A 23 4.40 -8.13 1.73
CA SER A 23 3.76 -6.82 1.96
C SER A 23 3.44 -6.61 3.45
N GLU A 24 2.91 -7.64 4.13
CA GLU A 24 2.64 -7.58 5.57
C GLU A 24 3.93 -7.40 6.39
N LEU A 25 4.99 -8.14 6.09
CA LEU A 25 6.27 -8.03 6.78
C LEU A 25 6.95 -6.68 6.56
N ILE A 26 6.91 -6.15 5.32
CA ILE A 26 7.40 -4.81 4.99
C ILE A 26 6.61 -3.76 5.79
N SER A 27 5.28 -3.88 5.87
CA SER A 27 4.46 -2.95 6.65
C SER A 27 4.81 -2.95 8.15
N ARG A 28 5.26 -4.10 8.68
CA ARG A 28 5.72 -4.29 10.06
C ARG A 28 7.20 -3.97 10.27
N ARG A 29 7.90 -3.43 9.26
CA ARG A 29 9.34 -3.16 9.26
C ARG A 29 10.23 -4.41 9.44
N ARG A 30 9.68 -5.61 9.20
CA ARG A 30 10.40 -6.89 9.21
C ARG A 30 11.03 -7.15 7.84
N PHE A 31 11.89 -6.21 7.38
CA PHE A 31 12.42 -6.23 6.01
C PHE A 31 13.32 -7.45 5.73
N ARG A 32 14.13 -7.86 6.71
CA ARG A 32 14.98 -9.06 6.56
C ARG A 32 14.14 -10.31 6.38
N ASP A 33 13.05 -10.45 7.13
CA ASP A 33 12.18 -11.61 7.03
C ASP A 33 11.43 -11.63 5.69
N ALA A 34 10.97 -10.47 5.22
CA ALA A 34 10.38 -10.34 3.89
C ALA A 34 11.37 -10.74 2.78
N LEU A 35 12.64 -10.34 2.89
CA LEU A 35 13.68 -10.72 1.95
C LEU A 35 13.93 -12.23 1.97
N VAL A 36 14.07 -12.84 3.16
CA VAL A 36 14.36 -14.29 3.26
C VAL A 36 13.25 -15.12 2.63
N ILE A 37 11.99 -14.79 2.89
CA ILE A 37 10.85 -15.47 2.26
C ILE A 37 10.89 -15.30 0.75
N GLY A 38 11.11 -14.08 0.26
CA GLY A 38 11.16 -13.83 -1.17
C GLY A 38 12.29 -14.60 -1.87
N GLN A 39 13.45 -14.72 -1.22
CA GLN A 39 14.56 -15.55 -1.70
C GLN A 39 14.21 -17.05 -1.69
N HIS A 40 13.56 -17.55 -0.65
CA HIS A 40 13.09 -18.94 -0.63
C HIS A 40 12.10 -19.23 -1.77
N HIS A 41 11.18 -18.30 -2.05
CA HIS A 41 10.25 -18.42 -3.17
C HIS A 41 10.97 -18.38 -4.53
N GLN A 42 11.97 -17.50 -4.68
CA GLN A 42 12.79 -17.45 -5.88
C GLN A 42 13.56 -18.76 -6.11
N CYS A 43 14.21 -19.31 -5.08
CA CYS A 43 14.90 -20.59 -5.19
C CYS A 43 13.94 -21.72 -5.58
N TRP A 44 12.72 -21.72 -5.05
CA TRP A 44 11.71 -22.70 -5.46
C TRP A 44 11.39 -22.62 -6.96
N HIS A 45 11.25 -21.41 -7.52
CA HIS A 45 11.04 -21.22 -8.95
C HIS A 45 12.25 -21.71 -9.79
N GLU A 46 13.47 -21.32 -9.38
CA GLU A 46 14.71 -21.75 -10.03
C GLU A 46 14.86 -23.28 -10.04
N ASP A 47 14.56 -23.95 -8.92
CA ASP A 47 14.61 -25.40 -8.77
C ASP A 47 13.60 -26.14 -9.68
N ASN A 48 12.50 -25.48 -10.06
CA ASN A 48 11.48 -26.04 -10.96
C ASN A 48 11.67 -25.61 -12.43
N HIS A 49 12.74 -24.88 -12.74
CA HIS A 49 12.97 -24.28 -14.07
C HIS A 49 11.82 -23.37 -14.53
N GLU A 50 11.16 -22.73 -13.58
CA GLU A 50 10.08 -21.78 -13.81
C GLU A 50 10.55 -20.39 -13.40
N ASP A 51 10.12 -19.36 -14.14
CA ASP A 51 10.29 -17.99 -13.71
C ASP A 51 9.05 -17.53 -12.96
N CYS A 52 9.22 -16.81 -11.84
CA CYS A 52 8.10 -16.14 -11.21
C CYS A 52 7.59 -15.06 -12.15
N GLU A 53 6.41 -15.23 -12.75
CA GLU A 53 5.80 -14.23 -13.64
C GLU A 53 4.93 -13.23 -12.88
N HIS A 54 4.89 -13.32 -11.55
CA HIS A 54 4.05 -12.46 -10.73
C HIS A 54 4.70 -11.08 -10.52
N LEU A 55 4.29 -10.09 -11.31
CA LEU A 55 4.89 -8.74 -11.30
C LEU A 55 4.95 -8.11 -9.89
N HIS A 56 3.91 -8.29 -9.06
CA HIS A 56 3.86 -7.69 -7.74
C HIS A 56 4.89 -8.31 -6.79
N PHE A 57 5.23 -9.59 -6.97
CA PHE A 57 6.31 -10.23 -6.21
C PHE A 57 7.64 -9.50 -6.47
N TRP A 58 7.99 -9.28 -7.73
CA TRP A 58 9.23 -8.59 -8.11
C TRP A 58 9.27 -7.14 -7.65
N PHE A 59 8.15 -6.43 -7.68
CA PHE A 59 8.06 -5.11 -7.06
C PHE A 59 8.28 -5.17 -5.54
N GLN A 60 7.70 -6.14 -4.81
CA GLN A 60 7.99 -6.27 -3.37
C GLN A 60 9.46 -6.64 -3.09
N MET A 61 10.07 -7.47 -3.95
CA MET A 61 11.51 -7.78 -3.89
C MET A 61 12.38 -6.55 -4.15
N SER A 62 12.01 -5.71 -5.13
CA SER A 62 12.67 -4.42 -5.36
C SER A 62 12.56 -3.54 -4.12
N LEU A 63 11.34 -3.36 -3.58
CA LEU A 63 11.09 -2.52 -2.40
C LEU A 63 11.93 -2.96 -1.20
N VAL A 64 11.92 -4.26 -0.88
CA VAL A 64 12.64 -4.78 0.30
C VAL A 64 14.15 -4.61 0.14
N ASN A 65 14.70 -4.84 -1.06
CA ASN A 65 16.12 -4.63 -1.34
C ASN A 65 16.51 -3.15 -1.17
N ARG A 66 15.72 -2.19 -1.68
CA ARG A 66 15.98 -0.75 -1.46
C ARG A 66 15.91 -0.38 0.02
N LEU A 67 14.95 -0.94 0.75
CA LEU A 67 14.81 -0.71 2.19
C LEU A 67 16.02 -1.22 2.98
N LEU A 68 16.66 -2.29 2.49
CA LEU A 68 17.90 -2.86 3.01
C LEU A 68 19.17 -2.26 2.39
N VAL A 69 19.05 -1.22 1.55
CA VAL A 69 20.19 -0.54 0.89
C VAL A 69 20.98 -1.48 -0.03
N ARG A 70 20.26 -2.35 -0.74
CA ARG A 70 20.78 -3.27 -1.78
C ARG A 70 20.34 -2.76 -3.15
N ASP A 71 20.90 -1.63 -3.56
CA ASP A 71 20.37 -0.86 -4.70
C ASP A 71 20.50 -1.58 -6.05
N GLU A 72 21.57 -2.36 -6.25
CA GLU A 72 21.75 -3.17 -7.47
C GLU A 72 20.71 -4.29 -7.55
N ASP A 73 20.56 -5.09 -6.49
CA ASP A 73 19.57 -6.16 -6.43
C ASP A 73 18.15 -5.61 -6.62
N ALA A 74 17.87 -4.45 -6.03
CA ALA A 74 16.60 -3.76 -6.22
C ALA A 74 16.36 -3.37 -7.67
N HIS A 75 17.38 -2.82 -8.35
CA HIS A 75 17.30 -2.46 -9.75
C HIS A 75 17.00 -3.68 -10.63
N GLN A 76 17.69 -4.80 -10.39
CA GLN A 76 17.43 -6.05 -11.12
C GLN A 76 16.01 -6.58 -10.91
N CYS A 77 15.51 -6.56 -9.66
CA CYS A 77 14.12 -6.95 -9.37
C CYS A 77 13.12 -6.01 -10.07
N HIS A 78 13.40 -4.71 -10.12
CA HIS A 78 12.56 -3.73 -10.82
C HIS A 78 12.51 -4.00 -12.33
N LEU A 79 13.66 -4.26 -12.95
CA LEU A 79 13.73 -4.62 -14.37
C LEU A 79 12.98 -5.92 -14.65
N ARG A 80 13.06 -6.90 -13.73
CA ARG A 80 12.33 -8.15 -13.85
C ARG A 80 10.82 -7.93 -13.80
N ALA A 81 10.33 -7.11 -12.87
CA ALA A 81 8.91 -6.75 -12.78
C ALA A 81 8.37 -6.15 -14.10
N LYS A 82 9.18 -5.35 -14.81
CA LYS A 82 8.82 -4.77 -16.11
C LYS A 82 8.68 -5.79 -17.25
N GLN A 83 9.28 -6.97 -17.09
CA GLN A 83 9.23 -8.05 -18.07
C GLN A 83 8.06 -9.02 -17.81
N CYS A 84 7.42 -8.94 -16.65
CA CYS A 84 6.31 -9.83 -16.30
C CYS A 84 5.06 -9.54 -17.14
N PRO A 85 4.27 -10.58 -17.45
CA PRO A 85 2.93 -10.40 -18.03
C PRO A 85 2.06 -9.49 -17.16
N GLY A 86 1.27 -8.62 -17.80
CA GLY A 86 0.37 -7.69 -17.10
C GLY A 86 1.04 -6.44 -16.53
N TYR A 87 2.33 -6.23 -16.81
CA TYR A 87 2.98 -4.96 -16.52
C TYR A 87 2.26 -3.78 -17.21
N ASP A 88 2.08 -2.71 -16.45
CA ASP A 88 1.53 -1.44 -16.90
C ASP A 88 2.20 -0.29 -16.11
N GLN A 89 2.30 0.88 -16.74
CA GLN A 89 2.89 2.08 -16.12
C GLN A 89 2.11 2.51 -14.88
N LEU A 90 0.79 2.33 -14.83
CA LEU A 90 0.04 2.67 -13.61
C LEU A 90 0.49 1.78 -12.46
N ILE A 91 0.68 0.48 -12.70
CA ILE A 91 1.15 -0.45 -11.66
C ILE A 91 2.56 -0.10 -11.20
N GLU A 92 3.46 0.30 -12.12
CA GLU A 92 4.77 0.83 -11.73
C GLU A 92 4.63 2.06 -10.83
N GLY A 93 3.76 3.01 -11.19
CA GLY A 93 3.53 4.20 -10.37
C GLY A 93 3.01 3.87 -8.97
N ASP A 94 2.22 2.80 -8.81
CA ASP A 94 1.77 2.33 -7.49
C ASP A 94 2.94 1.87 -6.63
N PHE A 95 3.84 1.10 -7.23
CA PHE A 95 5.07 0.67 -6.59
C PHE A 95 5.96 1.86 -6.23
N VAL A 96 6.16 2.81 -7.14
CA VAL A 96 6.97 4.02 -6.90
C VAL A 96 6.37 4.86 -5.76
N ARG A 97 5.03 5.00 -5.71
CA ARG A 97 4.34 5.63 -4.57
C ARG A 97 4.60 4.89 -3.26
N ASP A 98 4.51 3.57 -3.25
CA ASP A 98 4.75 2.78 -2.03
C ASP A 98 6.21 2.89 -1.57
N TYR A 99 7.15 3.01 -2.51
CA TYR A 99 8.55 3.30 -2.23
C TYR A 99 8.74 4.72 -1.64
N CYS A 100 8.05 5.73 -2.19
CA CYS A 100 7.97 7.07 -1.60
C CYS A 100 7.52 7.00 -0.13
N LEU A 101 6.41 6.32 0.16
CA LEU A 101 5.89 6.15 1.52
C LEU A 101 6.91 5.46 2.45
N ALA A 102 7.68 4.50 1.94
CA ALA A 102 8.73 3.86 2.69
C ALA A 102 9.91 4.80 2.99
N MET A 103 10.29 5.68 2.05
CA MET A 103 11.32 6.71 2.26
C MET A 103 10.88 7.78 3.27
N ILE A 104 9.61 8.19 3.27
CA ILE A 104 9.02 9.05 4.31
C ILE A 104 9.23 8.43 5.69
N ARG A 105 8.92 7.13 5.86
CA ARG A 105 9.09 6.43 7.14
C ARG A 105 10.55 6.35 7.60
N ARG A 106 11.52 6.46 6.68
CA ARG A 106 12.96 6.51 6.98
C ARG A 106 13.49 7.94 7.21
N GLY A 107 12.66 8.96 7.06
CA GLY A 107 13.06 10.37 7.14
C GLY A 107 13.85 10.86 5.92
N LYS A 108 13.88 10.08 4.81
CA LYS A 108 14.55 10.47 3.57
C LYS A 108 13.62 11.32 2.69
N LEU A 109 13.30 12.53 3.15
CA LEU A 109 12.23 13.35 2.56
C LEU A 109 12.54 13.84 1.15
N ALA A 110 13.80 14.17 0.83
CA ALA A 110 14.20 14.61 -0.52
C ALA A 110 13.97 13.50 -1.56
N THR A 111 14.46 12.29 -1.28
CA THR A 111 14.23 11.11 -2.14
C THR A 111 12.74 10.77 -2.23
N ALA A 112 11.99 10.88 -1.13
CA ALA A 112 10.55 10.66 -1.16
C ALA A 112 9.82 11.65 -2.08
N TYR A 113 10.27 12.91 -2.12
CA TYR A 113 9.72 13.92 -3.02
C TYR A 113 9.98 13.59 -4.49
N GLU A 114 11.21 13.20 -4.85
CA GLU A 114 11.56 12.78 -6.22
C GLU A 114 10.69 11.60 -6.67
N LEU A 115 10.53 10.59 -5.82
CA LEU A 115 9.66 9.43 -6.09
C LEU A 115 8.19 9.82 -6.23
N LEU A 116 7.72 10.83 -5.48
CA LEU A 116 6.34 11.31 -5.60
C LEU A 116 6.09 11.94 -6.97
N LEU A 117 7.06 12.67 -7.52
CA LEU A 117 6.98 13.24 -8.87
C LEU A 117 6.99 12.14 -9.93
N GLU A 118 7.88 11.17 -9.81
CA GLU A 118 7.95 10.01 -10.72
C GLU A 118 6.62 9.21 -10.71
N ALA A 119 6.06 8.95 -9.53
CA ALA A 119 4.76 8.27 -9.42
C ALA A 119 3.64 9.08 -10.09
N ARG A 120 3.67 10.41 -9.99
CA ARG A 120 2.71 11.30 -10.65
C ARG A 120 2.80 11.22 -12.16
N ASP A 121 4.01 11.24 -12.70
CA ASP A 121 4.23 11.13 -14.14
C ASP A 121 3.73 9.77 -14.68
N LEU A 122 3.98 8.69 -13.94
CA LEU A 122 3.52 7.34 -14.28
C LEU A 122 2.00 7.18 -14.17
N HIS A 123 1.36 7.77 -13.16
CA HIS A 123 -0.09 7.72 -12.96
C HIS A 123 -0.86 8.64 -13.92
N GLY A 124 -0.20 9.65 -14.49
CA GLY A 124 -0.82 10.63 -15.37
C GLY A 124 -2.04 11.29 -14.71
N ASN A 125 -3.15 11.35 -15.45
CA ASN A 125 -4.42 11.94 -14.99
C ASN A 125 -5.40 10.91 -14.41
N ASP A 126 -4.95 9.71 -14.04
CA ASP A 126 -5.85 8.70 -13.45
C ASP A 126 -6.42 9.22 -12.10
N PRO A 127 -7.74 9.44 -11.99
CA PRO A 127 -8.32 10.05 -10.79
C PRO A 127 -8.11 9.24 -9.52
N ASN A 128 -8.16 7.90 -9.61
CA ASN A 128 -8.00 6.98 -8.48
C ASN A 128 -6.59 7.07 -7.90
N ARG A 129 -5.59 7.13 -8.78
CA ARG A 129 -4.19 7.23 -8.40
C ARG A 129 -3.81 8.62 -7.93
N MET A 130 -4.39 9.68 -8.51
CA MET A 130 -4.22 11.04 -8.01
C MET A 130 -4.69 11.21 -6.57
N ALA A 131 -5.82 10.61 -6.18
CA ALA A 131 -6.29 10.64 -4.80
C ALA A 131 -5.31 9.95 -3.83
N ALA A 132 -4.65 8.87 -4.26
CA ALA A 132 -3.61 8.20 -3.48
C ALA A 132 -2.31 9.02 -3.41
N LEU A 133 -1.94 9.73 -4.48
CA LEU A 133 -0.78 10.62 -4.46
C LEU A 133 -0.99 11.83 -3.54
N LEU A 134 -2.19 12.42 -3.49
CA LEU A 134 -2.52 13.48 -2.53
C LEU A 134 -2.32 13.02 -1.08
N MET A 135 -2.68 11.77 -0.76
CA MET A 135 -2.40 11.18 0.55
C MET A 135 -0.90 11.02 0.81
N ALA A 136 -0.12 10.58 -0.19
CA ALA A 136 1.33 10.44 -0.07
C ALA A 136 2.02 11.80 0.11
N GLU A 137 1.58 12.82 -0.64
CA GLU A 137 2.04 14.20 -0.53
C GLU A 137 1.73 14.79 0.85
N GLY A 138 0.50 14.60 1.34
CA GLY A 138 0.13 15.02 2.70
C GLY A 138 1.00 14.36 3.77
N ARG A 139 1.32 13.06 3.62
CA ARG A 139 2.24 12.36 4.54
C ARG A 139 3.67 12.91 4.46
N LEU A 140 4.13 13.29 3.27
CA LEU A 140 5.44 13.91 3.08
C LEU A 140 5.50 15.28 3.78
N LYS A 141 4.47 16.12 3.58
CA LYS A 141 4.32 17.42 4.26
C LYS A 141 4.23 17.28 5.78
N TYR A 142 3.47 16.30 6.25
CA TYR A 142 3.39 16.00 7.68
C TYR A 142 4.74 15.63 8.28
N ALA A 143 5.52 14.78 7.58
CA ALA A 143 6.86 14.40 8.00
C ALA A 143 7.85 15.57 7.97
N ALA A 144 7.64 16.55 7.08
CA ALA A 144 8.36 17.82 7.02
C ALA A 144 7.88 18.86 8.06
N GLN A 145 6.93 18.51 8.94
CA GLN A 145 6.32 19.40 9.93
C GLN A 145 5.48 20.55 9.34
N GLU A 146 5.10 20.45 8.06
CA GLU A 146 4.20 21.39 7.39
C GLU A 146 2.73 20.98 7.63
N TYR A 147 2.29 21.00 8.90
CA TYR A 147 1.03 20.37 9.30
C TYR A 147 -0.23 20.97 8.65
N THR A 148 -0.28 22.28 8.45
CA THR A 148 -1.43 22.94 7.79
C THR A 148 -1.56 22.49 6.34
N ALA A 149 -0.46 22.51 5.58
CA ALA A 149 -0.45 22.03 4.20
C ALA A 149 -0.78 20.53 4.10
N ALA A 150 -0.29 19.73 5.06
CA ALA A 150 -0.63 18.32 5.13
C ALA A 150 -2.14 18.08 5.33
N ASP A 151 -2.78 18.86 6.22
CA ASP A 151 -4.22 18.75 6.49
C ASP A 151 -5.05 19.12 5.24
N GLU A 152 -4.69 20.20 4.55
CA GLU A 152 -5.33 20.61 3.28
C GLU A 152 -5.24 19.51 2.21
N LEU A 153 -4.10 18.84 2.11
CA LEU A 153 -3.90 17.71 1.19
C LEU A 153 -4.72 16.48 1.61
N PHE A 154 -4.80 16.18 2.91
CA PHE A 154 -5.64 15.09 3.40
C PHE A 154 -7.12 15.35 3.17
N VAL A 155 -7.59 16.59 3.34
CA VAL A 155 -8.97 16.99 3.00
C VAL A 155 -9.21 16.84 1.51
N SER A 156 -8.31 17.35 0.66
CA SER A 156 -8.39 17.24 -0.79
C SER A 156 -8.42 15.78 -1.25
N ALA A 157 -7.58 14.92 -0.66
CA ALA A 157 -7.59 13.50 -0.94
C ALA A 157 -8.92 12.85 -0.56
N ASN A 158 -9.48 13.16 0.63
CA ASN A 158 -10.77 12.62 1.04
C ASN A 158 -11.90 13.08 0.10
N LEU A 159 -11.86 14.32 -0.39
CA LEU A 159 -12.82 14.83 -1.37
C LEU A 159 -12.69 14.08 -2.71
N ALA A 160 -11.47 13.89 -3.21
CA ALA A 160 -11.22 13.12 -4.42
C ALA A 160 -11.72 11.67 -4.27
N TRP A 161 -11.44 11.03 -3.13
CA TRP A 161 -11.95 9.69 -2.82
C TRP A 161 -13.47 9.62 -2.78
N TYR A 162 -14.11 10.66 -2.24
CA TYR A 162 -15.57 10.77 -2.25
C TYR A 162 -16.13 10.91 -3.67
N GLU A 163 -15.56 11.78 -4.50
CA GLU A 163 -15.99 12.00 -5.88
C GLU A 163 -15.82 10.73 -6.74
N LEU A 164 -14.78 9.95 -6.45
CA LEU A 164 -14.53 8.67 -7.12
C LEU A 164 -15.64 7.65 -6.87
N GLY A 165 -16.24 7.62 -5.67
CA GLY A 165 -17.48 6.90 -5.37
C GLY A 165 -17.68 5.57 -6.11
N HIS A 166 -18.87 5.30 -6.65
CA HIS A 166 -19.16 4.05 -7.36
C HIS A 166 -18.37 3.84 -8.69
N ARG A 167 -17.44 4.74 -9.04
CA ARG A 167 -16.62 4.68 -10.26
C ARG A 167 -15.23 4.07 -10.04
N ALA A 168 -14.82 3.84 -8.79
CA ALA A 168 -13.57 3.14 -8.53
C ALA A 168 -13.68 1.65 -8.87
N ASP A 169 -12.61 1.09 -9.42
CA ASP A 169 -12.51 -0.35 -9.66
C ASP A 169 -12.65 -1.14 -8.33
N ARG A 170 -13.19 -2.36 -8.41
CA ARG A 170 -13.41 -3.23 -7.25
C ARG A 170 -12.12 -3.54 -6.48
N GLN A 171 -11.00 -3.76 -7.18
CA GLN A 171 -9.71 -4.02 -6.53
C GLN A 171 -9.24 -2.76 -5.78
N TRP A 172 -9.44 -1.60 -6.38
CA TRP A 172 -9.10 -0.32 -5.78
C TRP A 172 -9.94 0.03 -4.55
N ILE A 173 -11.26 -0.23 -4.61
CA ILE A 173 -12.16 -0.13 -3.45
C ILE A 173 -11.70 -1.08 -2.35
N ALA A 174 -11.36 -2.34 -2.68
CA ALA A 174 -10.88 -3.30 -1.69
C ALA A 174 -9.61 -2.81 -0.97
N ASN A 175 -8.67 -2.20 -1.71
CA ASN A 175 -7.41 -1.70 -1.17
C ASN A 175 -7.56 -0.39 -0.36
N ASN A 176 -8.52 0.45 -0.73
CA ASN A 176 -8.69 1.79 -0.14
C ASN A 176 -9.96 1.96 0.70
N ARG A 177 -10.71 0.89 0.94
CA ARG A 177 -12.01 0.89 1.67
C ARG A 177 -12.00 1.65 2.99
N PHE A 178 -10.88 1.63 3.73
CA PHE A 178 -10.74 2.39 4.98
C PHE A 178 -10.64 3.90 4.75
N HIS A 179 -9.92 4.34 3.71
CA HIS A 179 -9.86 5.75 3.31
C HIS A 179 -11.22 6.23 2.81
N TRP A 180 -11.97 5.37 2.13
CA TRP A 180 -13.31 5.66 1.64
C TRP A 180 -14.35 5.74 2.76
N LEU A 181 -14.29 4.80 3.71
CA LEU A 181 -15.13 4.85 4.90
C LEU A 181 -14.87 6.15 5.66
N LYS A 182 -13.59 6.51 5.86
CA LYS A 182 -13.20 7.79 6.45
C LYS A 182 -13.82 8.98 5.70
N ALA A 183 -13.63 9.07 4.38
CA ALA A 183 -14.13 10.18 3.57
C ALA A 183 -15.66 10.32 3.66
N THR A 184 -16.39 9.21 3.51
CA THR A 184 -17.86 9.19 3.54
C THR A 184 -18.44 9.49 4.92
N THR A 185 -17.75 9.08 6.00
CA THR A 185 -18.11 9.44 7.37
C THR A 185 -17.86 10.92 7.67
N LEU A 186 -16.77 11.52 7.16
CA LEU A 186 -16.48 12.94 7.36
C LEU A 186 -17.49 13.86 6.65
N LEU A 187 -18.07 13.40 5.54
CA LEU A 187 -19.03 14.12 4.70
C LEU A 187 -20.51 13.77 4.99
N ASP A 188 -20.79 13.02 6.08
CA ASP A 188 -22.13 12.63 6.58
C ASP A 188 -23.03 11.88 5.58
N GLN A 189 -22.43 11.01 4.77
CA GLN A 189 -23.15 10.15 3.81
C GLN A 189 -23.44 8.76 4.41
N ARG A 190 -24.47 8.66 5.25
CA ARG A 190 -24.79 7.43 6.01
C ARG A 190 -25.03 6.18 5.15
N GLY A 191 -25.58 6.32 3.94
CA GLY A 191 -25.84 5.19 3.04
C GLY A 191 -24.58 4.52 2.50
N ILE A 192 -23.64 5.31 1.96
CA ILE A 192 -22.39 4.79 1.39
C ILE A 192 -21.44 4.31 2.49
N SER A 193 -21.36 5.05 3.60
CA SER A 193 -20.54 4.64 4.75
C SER A 193 -21.02 3.32 5.35
N ALA A 194 -22.33 3.05 5.38
CA ALA A 194 -22.87 1.75 5.81
C ALA A 194 -22.43 0.63 4.86
N TYR A 195 -22.56 0.83 3.54
CA TYR A 195 -22.13 -0.15 2.55
C TYR A 195 -20.63 -0.50 2.69
N LEU A 196 -19.76 0.51 2.78
CA LEU A 196 -18.32 0.32 2.94
C LEU A 196 -17.97 -0.35 4.27
N TYR A 197 -18.66 0.02 5.36
CA TYR A 197 -18.50 -0.60 6.66
C TYR A 197 -18.82 -2.10 6.63
N PHE A 198 -19.96 -2.50 6.04
CA PHE A 198 -20.32 -3.92 5.93
C PHE A 198 -19.35 -4.70 5.04
N GLN A 199 -18.93 -4.13 3.91
CA GLN A 199 -17.89 -4.71 3.06
C GLN A 199 -16.59 -4.96 3.82
N ILE A 200 -16.16 -4.01 4.67
CA ILE A 200 -14.97 -4.19 5.53
C ILE A 200 -15.19 -5.32 6.53
N LEU A 201 -16.34 -5.38 7.20
CA LEU A 201 -16.61 -6.43 8.18
C LEU A 201 -16.60 -7.84 7.59
N GLU A 202 -17.14 -8.00 6.38
CA GLU A 202 -17.20 -9.29 5.67
C GLU A 202 -15.81 -9.75 5.21
N SER A 203 -15.00 -8.83 4.68
CA SER A 203 -13.74 -9.19 3.99
C SER A 203 -12.47 -9.04 4.83
N GLU A 204 -12.48 -8.24 5.90
CA GLU A 204 -11.31 -8.02 6.74
C GLU A 204 -11.08 -9.21 7.68
N LYS A 205 -9.81 -9.60 7.90
CA LYS A 205 -9.46 -10.66 8.86
C LYS A 205 -8.98 -10.08 10.19
N SER A 206 -8.39 -8.88 10.16
CA SER A 206 -7.84 -8.24 11.35
C SER A 206 -8.93 -7.65 12.25
N TRP A 207 -9.06 -8.18 13.46
CA TRP A 207 -9.93 -7.62 14.51
C TRP A 207 -9.67 -6.13 14.77
N LYS A 208 -8.40 -5.72 14.80
CA LYS A 208 -8.03 -4.31 15.02
C LYS A 208 -8.59 -3.41 13.92
N ARG A 209 -8.53 -3.88 12.66
CA ARG A 209 -9.07 -3.14 11.51
C ARG A 209 -10.61 -3.15 11.50
N LYS A 210 -11.26 -4.24 11.91
CA LYS A 210 -12.72 -4.25 12.11
C LYS A 210 -13.16 -3.27 13.19
N LEU A 211 -12.45 -3.23 14.32
CA LEU A 211 -12.70 -2.28 15.41
C LEU A 211 -12.48 -0.83 14.93
N ALA A 212 -11.42 -0.58 14.17
CA ALA A 212 -11.16 0.72 13.53
C ALA A 212 -12.34 1.15 12.63
N ALA A 213 -12.84 0.26 11.76
CA ALA A 213 -14.00 0.56 10.93
C ALA A 213 -15.27 0.81 11.76
N TRP A 214 -15.51 0.01 12.80
CA TRP A 214 -16.63 0.19 13.73
C TRP A 214 -16.59 1.55 14.42
N LEU A 215 -15.43 1.95 14.93
CA LEU A 215 -15.22 3.25 15.59
C LEU A 215 -15.47 4.40 14.61
N MET A 216 -14.95 4.31 13.38
CA MET A 216 -15.21 5.32 12.34
C MET A 216 -16.71 5.42 12.04
N TYR A 217 -17.37 4.30 11.74
CA TYR A 217 -18.77 4.28 11.32
C TYR A 217 -19.72 4.79 12.42
N ASN A 218 -19.54 4.37 13.68
CA ASN A 218 -20.48 4.67 14.75
C ASN A 218 -20.21 6.01 15.46
N LEU A 219 -18.94 6.42 15.59
CA LEU A 219 -18.59 7.65 16.30
C LEU A 219 -18.45 8.85 15.38
N GLY A 220 -18.53 8.65 14.06
CA GLY A 220 -18.43 9.74 13.08
C GLY A 220 -17.05 10.41 13.09
N LYS A 221 -17.02 11.74 12.98
CA LYS A 221 -15.78 12.54 12.97
C LYS A 221 -14.86 12.28 14.19
N PRO A 222 -15.37 12.21 15.44
CA PRO A 222 -14.57 11.78 16.59
C PRO A 222 -13.90 10.40 16.43
N GLY A 223 -14.62 9.44 15.86
CA GLY A 223 -14.11 8.08 15.61
C GLY A 223 -12.94 8.07 14.64
N VAL A 224 -13.06 8.81 13.54
CA VAL A 224 -12.00 8.96 12.53
C VAL A 224 -10.68 9.43 13.15
N LYS A 225 -10.70 10.50 13.95
CA LYS A 225 -9.49 11.05 14.59
C LYS A 225 -8.84 10.08 15.56
N LEU A 226 -9.64 9.30 16.29
CA LEU A 226 -9.14 8.26 17.19
C LEU A 226 -8.43 7.14 16.40
N VAL A 227 -9.00 6.78 15.25
CA VAL A 227 -8.60 5.62 14.44
C VAL A 227 -7.36 5.89 13.58
N GLU A 228 -7.07 7.13 13.20
CA GLU A 228 -5.84 7.51 12.49
C GLU A 228 -4.55 7.09 13.21
N ARG A 229 -4.61 6.81 14.51
CA ARG A 229 -3.48 6.30 15.30
C ARG A 229 -3.27 4.79 15.18
N PHE A 230 -4.25 4.07 14.61
CA PHE A 230 -4.28 2.61 14.51
C PHE A 230 -4.09 2.09 13.07
N MET A 231 -4.08 2.98 12.07
CA MET A 231 -3.91 2.68 10.63
C MET A 231 -2.57 3.18 10.11
#